data_AF-A0A3B7A6V9-F1
#
_entry.id   AF-A0A3B7A6V9-F1
#
_cell.length_a   1.000
_cell.length_b   1.000
_cell.length_c   1.000
_cell.angle_alpha   90.00
_cell.angle_beta   90.00
_cell.angle_gamma   90.00
#
_symmetry.space_group_name_H-M   'P 1'
#
loop_
_entity.id
_entity.type
_entity.pdbx_description
1 polymer ?
#
loop_
_entity_poly.entity_id
_entity_poly.type
_entity_poly.pdbx_seq_one_letter_code
_entity_poly.pdbx_strand_id
1 'polypeptide(L)'
;MNLRPLLALLIPLCAFATNERIAYTCDNGSHIDISFSTDPADRPQATLHFADAVVVLPQVPAASGALYRNGDIRLHTRGDEAIFEDGKNNLRRCSRGQAAPTPPQSATPTTTPPVTSSFVDITGQVTYLARIALPPDAILSVRIQAGRRTLVEQRYELNGAQVPIPFSATVDRDLIGKKAMTTVSARIEVGGQPLFVSPKPVPALQNGRPVPVDIILTPAPRKHR
;
A
#
# COMPACT_ATOMS: atom_id res chain seq x y z
N MET A 1 68.26 7.91 3.66
CA MET A 1 67.30 8.46 2.68
C MET A 1 66.67 7.29 1.93
N ASN A 2 65.37 7.05 1.86
CA ASN A 2 64.19 7.82 2.20
C ASN A 2 63.04 6.87 2.60
N LEU A 3 62.46 7.13 3.77
CA LEU A 3 61.26 6.48 4.28
C LEU A 3 60.04 7.19 3.67
N ARG A 4 59.13 6.47 3.01
CA ARG A 4 57.80 6.99 2.63
C ARG A 4 56.74 6.21 3.42
N PRO A 5 55.94 6.87 4.28
CA PRO A 5 54.79 6.25 4.92
C PRO A 5 53.61 6.32 3.93
N LEU A 6 53.10 5.17 3.49
CA LEU A 6 51.82 5.13 2.77
C LEU A 6 50.70 5.12 3.80
N LEU A 7 49.99 6.25 3.86
CA LEU A 7 48.81 6.52 4.67
C LEU A 7 47.70 5.50 4.32
N ALA A 8 47.35 4.62 5.26
CA ALA A 8 46.21 3.74 5.13
C ALA A 8 44.92 4.55 5.27
N LEU A 9 44.29 4.90 4.14
CA LEU A 9 42.95 5.48 4.12
C LEU A 9 41.94 4.37 4.43
N LEU A 10 41.57 4.25 5.70
CA LEU A 10 40.40 3.52 6.15
C LEU A 10 39.15 4.26 5.65
N ILE A 11 38.61 3.83 4.52
CA ILE A 11 37.28 4.25 4.05
C ILE A 11 36.27 3.39 4.83
N PRO A 12 35.45 3.96 5.72
CA PRO A 12 34.33 3.22 6.28
C PRO A 12 33.34 2.99 5.12
N LEU A 13 33.16 1.73 4.73
CA LEU A 13 32.02 1.35 3.90
C LEU A 13 30.76 1.66 4.72
N CYS A 14 30.16 2.82 4.48
CA CYS A 14 28.76 3.04 4.81
C CYS A 14 27.96 2.03 3.99
N ALA A 15 27.65 0.88 4.61
CA ALA A 15 26.62 -0.02 4.12
C ALA A 15 25.30 0.76 4.21
N PHE A 16 24.89 1.36 3.10
CA PHE A 16 23.53 1.83 2.94
C PHE A 16 22.65 0.58 2.99
N ALA A 17 22.10 0.29 4.18
CA ALA A 17 20.93 -0.57 4.31
C ALA A 17 19.78 0.20 3.66
N THR A 18 19.70 0.12 2.33
CA THR A 18 18.57 0.63 1.58
C THR A 18 17.39 -0.22 2.01
N ASN A 19 16.56 0.35 2.88
CA ASN A 19 15.22 -0.14 3.20
C ASN A 19 14.29 0.07 1.97
N GLU A 20 14.83 -0.22 0.79
CA GLU A 20 14.21 -0.04 -0.50
C GLU A 20 13.18 -1.14 -0.67
N ARG A 21 11.93 -0.72 -0.85
CA ARG A 21 10.83 -1.61 -1.14
C ARG A 21 10.89 -1.94 -2.61
N ILE A 22 11.06 -3.21 -2.90
CA ILE A 22 11.11 -3.74 -4.24
C ILE A 22 9.71 -4.20 -4.61
N ALA A 23 9.15 -3.63 -5.68
CA ALA A 23 7.84 -3.99 -6.17
C ALA A 23 7.88 -5.30 -6.96
N TYR A 24 7.02 -6.25 -6.60
CA TYR A 24 6.81 -7.50 -7.31
C TYR A 24 5.38 -7.57 -7.85
N THR A 25 5.23 -7.99 -9.10
CA THR A 25 3.93 -8.26 -9.73
C THR A 25 3.78 -9.76 -9.90
N CYS A 26 2.69 -10.31 -9.39
CA CYS A 26 2.40 -11.74 -9.44
C CYS A 26 1.55 -12.12 -10.65
N ASP A 27 1.63 -13.38 -11.05
CA ASP A 27 0.91 -14.00 -12.16
C ASP A 27 -0.62 -13.86 -12.09
N ASN A 28 -1.18 -13.80 -10.90
CA ASN A 28 -2.61 -13.55 -10.68
C ASN A 28 -3.01 -12.05 -10.67
N GLY A 29 -2.08 -11.16 -11.03
CA GLY A 29 -2.28 -9.70 -11.03
C GLY A 29 -2.17 -9.03 -9.66
N SER A 30 -1.85 -9.76 -8.59
CA SER A 30 -1.58 -9.16 -7.28
C SER A 30 -0.20 -8.50 -7.22
N HIS A 31 -0.05 -7.49 -6.37
CA HIS A 31 1.21 -6.80 -6.14
C HIS A 31 1.67 -6.99 -4.69
N ILE A 32 2.99 -7.12 -4.51
CA ILE A 32 3.62 -7.26 -3.20
C ILE A 32 4.89 -6.41 -3.21
N ASP A 33 5.07 -5.56 -2.21
CA ASP A 33 6.32 -4.84 -1.98
C ASP A 33 7.17 -5.62 -0.98
N ILE A 34 8.45 -5.81 -1.28
CA ILE A 34 9.36 -6.59 -0.44
C ILE A 34 10.56 -5.73 -0.06
N SER A 35 10.83 -5.60 1.25
CA SER A 35 12.06 -4.99 1.75
C SER A 35 12.92 -6.03 2.45
N PHE A 36 14.19 -6.15 2.06
CA PHE A 36 15.15 -7.04 2.68
C PHE A 36 15.99 -6.27 3.70
N SER A 37 16.11 -6.82 4.91
CA SER A 37 16.87 -6.20 6.00
C SER A 37 17.50 -7.30 6.87
N THR A 38 18.29 -6.90 7.87
CA THR A 38 18.74 -7.81 8.93
C THR A 38 18.03 -7.49 10.25
N ASP A 39 17.80 -8.51 11.07
CA ASP A 39 17.32 -8.34 12.45
C ASP A 39 18.47 -7.83 13.37
N PRO A 40 18.20 -7.48 14.64
CA PRO A 40 19.25 -7.04 15.57
C PRO A 40 20.33 -8.08 15.87
N ALA A 41 20.11 -9.35 15.52
CA ALA A 41 21.10 -10.42 15.61
C ALA A 41 21.83 -10.64 14.26
N ASP A 42 21.73 -9.66 13.36
CA ASP A 42 22.31 -9.64 12.02
C ASP A 42 21.84 -10.78 11.11
N ARG A 43 20.65 -11.32 11.36
CA ARG A 43 20.05 -12.37 10.54
C ARG A 43 19.20 -11.76 9.42
N PRO A 44 19.39 -12.18 8.17
CA PRO A 44 18.61 -11.67 7.05
C PRO A 44 17.13 -12.04 7.19
N GLN A 45 16.27 -11.09 6.83
CA GLN A 45 14.82 -11.20 6.86
C GLN A 45 14.21 -10.45 5.67
N ALA A 46 13.11 -10.96 5.16
CA ALA A 46 12.27 -10.30 4.17
C ALA A 46 11.01 -9.78 4.86
N THR A 47 10.71 -8.50 4.69
CA THR A 47 9.43 -7.92 5.11
C THR A 47 8.55 -7.77 3.89
N LEU A 48 7.44 -8.49 3.88
CA LEU A 48 6.40 -8.40 2.88
C LEU A 48 5.40 -7.33 3.28
N HIS A 49 5.18 -6.36 2.40
CA HIS A 49 4.19 -5.30 2.57
C HIS A 49 3.05 -5.58 1.58
N PHE A 50 1.91 -5.99 2.13
CA PHE A 50 0.65 -6.13 1.43
C PHE A 50 -0.21 -4.90 1.67
N ALA A 51 -1.32 -4.78 0.95
CA ALA A 51 -2.26 -3.66 1.12
C ALA A 51 -2.84 -3.58 2.55
N ASP A 52 -3.00 -4.72 3.21
CA ASP A 52 -3.67 -4.90 4.50
C ASP A 52 -2.79 -5.49 5.61
N ALA A 53 -1.59 -5.97 5.26
CA ALA A 53 -0.73 -6.68 6.20
C ALA A 53 0.75 -6.42 5.97
N VAL A 54 1.53 -6.44 7.06
CA VAL A 54 2.98 -6.50 7.01
C VAL A 54 3.42 -7.80 7.65
N VAL A 55 4.16 -8.62 6.91
CA VAL A 55 4.60 -9.94 7.37
C VAL A 55 6.12 -9.99 7.32
N VAL A 56 6.74 -10.25 8.46
CA VAL A 56 8.19 -10.42 8.56
C VAL A 56 8.51 -11.91 8.46
N LEU A 57 9.38 -12.25 7.51
CA LEU A 57 9.84 -13.60 7.22
C LEU A 57 11.34 -13.71 7.49
N PRO A 58 11.79 -14.44 8.52
CA PRO A 58 13.21 -14.73 8.70
C PRO A 58 13.72 -15.62 7.56
N GLN A 59 14.97 -15.43 7.15
CA GLN A 59 15.61 -16.32 6.17
C GLN A 59 15.86 -17.69 6.80
N VAL A 60 15.60 -18.74 6.03
CA VAL A 60 15.86 -20.14 6.39
C VAL A 60 16.80 -20.79 5.37
N PRO A 61 17.53 -21.85 5.74
CA PRO A 61 18.40 -22.57 4.82
C PRO A 61 17.65 -23.09 3.58
N ALA A 62 18.25 -22.93 2.41
CA ALA A 62 17.70 -23.37 1.13
C ALA A 62 18.79 -23.91 0.21
N ALA A 63 18.42 -24.88 -0.64
CA ALA A 63 19.36 -25.50 -1.58
C ALA A 63 19.71 -24.59 -2.78
N SER A 64 18.85 -23.63 -3.15
CA SER A 64 19.10 -22.69 -4.24
C SER A 64 18.30 -21.41 -4.06
N GLY A 65 18.91 -20.23 -4.22
CA GLY A 65 18.23 -18.95 -3.95
C GLY A 65 18.08 -18.66 -2.45
N ALA A 66 17.31 -17.64 -2.11
CA ALA A 66 17.01 -17.29 -0.72
C ALA A 66 15.58 -17.70 -0.38
N LEU A 67 15.40 -18.41 0.73
CA LEU A 67 14.09 -18.81 1.26
C LEU A 67 13.83 -18.07 2.55
N TYR A 68 12.67 -17.47 2.67
CA TYR A 68 12.18 -16.83 3.87
C TYR A 68 10.88 -17.50 4.28
N ARG A 69 10.71 -17.75 5.59
CA ARG A 69 9.56 -18.50 6.07
C ARG A 69 9.14 -18.07 7.46
N ASN A 70 7.84 -17.90 7.67
CA ASN A 70 7.24 -17.71 8.99
C ASN A 70 5.92 -18.50 9.03
N GLY A 71 5.90 -19.57 9.83
CA GLY A 71 4.79 -20.53 9.85
C GLY A 71 4.56 -21.16 8.48
N ASP A 72 3.36 -20.98 7.94
CA ASP A 72 2.91 -21.53 6.66
C ASP A 72 3.19 -20.59 5.47
N ILE A 73 3.58 -19.34 5.72
CA ILE A 73 3.92 -18.37 4.69
C ILE A 73 5.36 -18.58 4.25
N ARG A 74 5.59 -18.69 2.93
CA ARG A 74 6.92 -18.89 2.35
C ARG A 74 7.17 -17.91 1.21
N LEU A 75 8.38 -17.37 1.18
CA LEU A 75 8.87 -16.55 0.08
C LEU A 75 10.20 -17.13 -0.41
N HIS A 76 10.26 -17.52 -1.67
CA HIS A 76 11.47 -18.02 -2.29
C HIS A 76 11.91 -17.08 -3.41
N THR A 77 13.09 -16.47 -3.27
CA THR A 77 13.60 -15.47 -4.21
C THR A 77 14.81 -15.98 -4.96
N ARG A 78 14.84 -15.76 -6.28
CA ARG A 78 15.96 -16.09 -7.16
C ARG A 78 16.13 -14.98 -8.20
N GLY A 79 17.14 -14.13 -8.01
CA GLY A 79 17.34 -12.96 -8.86
C GLY A 79 16.14 -12.01 -8.80
N ASP A 80 15.53 -11.72 -9.94
CA ASP A 80 14.34 -10.88 -10.07
C ASP A 80 13.02 -11.66 -9.93
N GLU A 81 13.06 -12.98 -9.74
CA GLU A 81 11.87 -13.80 -9.53
C GLU A 81 11.65 -14.09 -8.03
N ALA A 82 10.39 -14.11 -7.62
CA ALA A 82 9.93 -14.50 -6.31
C ALA A 82 8.77 -15.49 -6.42
N ILE A 83 8.75 -16.51 -5.59
CA ILE A 83 7.62 -17.42 -5.43
C ILE A 83 7.07 -17.20 -4.04
N PHE A 84 5.80 -16.81 -3.95
CA PHE A 84 5.12 -16.53 -2.69
C PHE A 84 4.04 -17.59 -2.43
N GLU A 85 4.04 -18.16 -1.24
CA GLU A 85 3.01 -19.09 -0.74
C GLU A 85 2.33 -18.46 0.49
N ASP A 86 1.00 -18.40 0.47
CA ASP A 86 0.19 -17.71 1.49
C ASP A 86 -0.24 -18.58 2.69
N GLY A 87 0.27 -19.82 2.77
CA GLY A 87 -0.13 -20.80 3.77
C GLY A 87 -1.50 -21.45 3.55
N LYS A 88 -2.29 -20.99 2.57
CA LYS A 88 -3.57 -21.59 2.14
C LYS A 88 -3.40 -22.43 0.88
N ASN A 89 -2.17 -22.86 0.60
CA ASN A 89 -1.78 -23.59 -0.60
C ASN A 89 -1.94 -22.78 -1.89
N ASN A 90 -2.02 -21.44 -1.81
CA ASN A 90 -1.98 -20.58 -2.99
C ASN A 90 -0.55 -20.14 -3.24
N LEU A 91 0.03 -20.67 -4.32
CA LEU A 91 1.36 -20.32 -4.79
C LEU A 91 1.25 -19.30 -5.92
N ARG A 92 2.04 -18.22 -5.82
CA ARG A 92 2.10 -17.13 -6.78
C ARG A 92 3.51 -16.96 -7.30
N ARG A 93 3.65 -16.79 -8.61
CA ARG A 93 4.93 -16.44 -9.24
C ARG A 93 4.95 -14.95 -9.45
N CYS A 94 5.87 -14.28 -8.80
CA CYS A 94 6.02 -12.85 -8.86
C CYS A 94 7.36 -12.48 -9.50
N SER A 95 7.36 -11.49 -10.37
CA SER A 95 8.56 -10.94 -10.96
C SER A 95 8.74 -9.51 -10.48
N ARG A 96 10.00 -9.11 -10.29
CA ARG A 96 10.37 -7.73 -9.99
C ARG A 96 9.94 -6.88 -11.18
N GLY A 97 8.85 -6.15 -11.02
CA GLY A 97 8.48 -5.10 -11.95
C GLY A 97 9.44 -3.94 -11.72
N GLN A 98 9.76 -3.17 -12.76
CA GLN A 98 10.41 -1.87 -12.56
C GLN A 98 9.65 -1.16 -11.44
N ALA A 99 10.39 -0.80 -10.38
CA ALA A 99 9.86 -0.09 -9.23
C ALA A 99 8.88 0.98 -9.72
N ALA A 100 7.69 1.07 -9.11
CA ALA A 100 6.83 2.22 -9.34
C ALA A 100 7.71 3.48 -9.23
N PRO A 101 7.70 4.36 -10.23
CA PRO A 101 8.73 5.37 -10.37
C PRO A 101 8.71 6.26 -9.14
N THR A 102 9.80 6.25 -8.37
CA THR A 102 10.24 7.43 -7.63
C THR A 102 10.19 8.59 -8.64
N PRO A 103 9.48 9.69 -8.37
CA PRO A 103 9.15 10.68 -9.39
C PRO A 103 10.42 11.27 -10.00
N PRO A 104 10.70 11.08 -11.31
CA PRO A 104 11.85 11.73 -11.94
C PRO A 104 11.41 13.08 -12.49
N GLN A 105 12.16 14.11 -12.11
CA GLN A 105 12.21 15.39 -12.82
C GLN A 105 12.58 15.15 -14.29
N SER A 106 11.85 15.82 -15.18
CA SER A 106 12.18 16.24 -16.56
C SER A 106 13.24 15.44 -17.35
N ALA A 107 12.81 14.67 -18.36
CA ALA A 107 13.20 14.86 -19.78
C ALA A 107 12.57 13.79 -20.72
N THR A 108 11.68 14.27 -21.59
CA THR A 108 11.24 13.81 -22.94
C THR A 108 11.00 12.33 -23.29
N PRO A 109 9.79 11.98 -23.83
CA PRO A 109 9.43 10.63 -24.24
C PRO A 109 9.74 10.34 -25.73
N THR A 110 10.24 9.14 -26.03
CA THR A 110 10.11 8.53 -27.36
C THR A 110 9.00 7.48 -27.33
N THR A 111 8.11 7.65 -28.31
CA THR A 111 6.84 6.99 -28.58
C THR A 111 6.84 5.46 -28.51
N THR A 112 6.05 4.93 -27.58
CA THR A 112 5.27 3.69 -27.73
C THR A 112 3.89 3.99 -27.16
N PRO A 113 2.76 3.76 -27.86
CA PRO A 113 1.46 4.00 -27.25
C PRO A 113 1.21 2.96 -26.15
N PRO A 114 1.16 3.34 -24.86
CA PRO A 114 0.63 2.45 -23.85
C PRO A 114 -0.86 2.29 -24.14
N VAL A 115 -1.35 1.06 -24.24
CA VAL A 115 -2.77 0.80 -24.01
C VAL A 115 -3.00 1.26 -22.59
N THR A 116 -3.58 2.46 -22.48
CA THR A 116 -3.58 3.24 -21.25
C THR A 116 -4.68 2.67 -20.37
N SER A 117 -4.41 1.61 -19.63
CA SER A 117 -5.18 1.31 -18.43
C SER A 117 -4.83 2.39 -17.41
N SER A 118 -5.54 3.52 -17.52
CA SER A 118 -5.22 4.74 -16.79
C SER A 118 -5.74 4.62 -15.35
N PHE A 119 -5.27 3.67 -14.56
CA PHE A 119 -5.68 3.58 -13.15
C PHE A 119 -5.04 4.68 -12.30
N VAL A 120 -5.75 5.10 -11.25
CA VAL A 120 -5.30 6.07 -10.27
C VAL A 120 -5.64 5.58 -8.87
N ASP A 121 -4.65 5.56 -8.00
CA ASP A 121 -4.84 5.18 -6.60
C ASP A 121 -5.18 6.42 -5.76
N ILE A 122 -6.28 6.32 -5.04
CA ILE A 122 -6.73 7.31 -4.08
C ILE A 122 -6.49 6.72 -2.69
N THR A 123 -5.60 7.37 -1.94
CA THR A 123 -5.24 6.96 -0.58
C THR A 123 -5.62 8.03 0.42
N GLY A 124 -5.91 7.59 1.63
CA GLY A 124 -6.30 8.49 2.70
C GLY A 124 -6.49 7.77 4.01
N GLN A 125 -7.03 8.50 4.97
CA GLN A 125 -7.30 8.00 6.30
C GLN A 125 -8.62 8.58 6.83
N VAL A 126 -9.28 7.78 7.65
CA VAL A 126 -10.56 8.09 8.27
C VAL A 126 -10.36 8.23 9.77
N THR A 127 -10.76 9.37 10.32
CA THR A 127 -10.69 9.69 11.75
C THR A 127 -12.05 10.18 12.24
N TYR A 128 -12.33 10.10 13.53
CA TYR A 128 -13.45 10.81 14.17
C TYR A 128 -12.99 11.42 15.50
N LEU A 129 -13.66 12.49 15.94
CA LEU A 129 -13.24 13.24 17.13
C LEU A 129 -13.87 12.74 18.44
N ALA A 130 -14.91 11.91 18.37
CA ALA A 130 -15.55 11.33 19.54
C ALA A 130 -14.59 10.40 20.31
N ARG A 131 -14.60 10.47 21.65
CA ARG A 131 -13.80 9.58 22.51
C ARG A 131 -14.56 8.29 22.84
N ILE A 132 -14.99 7.58 21.82
CA ILE A 132 -15.69 6.30 21.97
C ILE A 132 -14.94 5.22 21.22
N ALA A 133 -14.96 3.99 21.71
CA ALA A 133 -14.44 2.84 20.96
C ALA A 133 -15.43 2.47 19.85
N LEU A 134 -14.90 2.06 18.70
CA LEU A 134 -15.72 1.44 17.66
C LEU A 134 -16.17 0.05 18.13
N PRO A 135 -17.44 -0.31 17.92
CA PRO A 135 -17.87 -1.69 18.07
C PRO A 135 -17.05 -2.62 17.17
N PRO A 136 -16.79 -3.87 17.58
CA PRO A 136 -16.01 -4.82 16.78
C PRO A 136 -16.71 -5.19 15.46
N ASP A 137 -18.04 -5.13 15.41
CA ASP A 137 -18.88 -5.38 14.23
C ASP A 137 -19.08 -4.13 13.35
N ALA A 138 -18.34 -3.05 13.61
CA ALA A 138 -18.43 -1.84 12.81
C ALA A 138 -17.85 -2.07 11.40
N ILE A 139 -18.56 -1.58 10.38
CA ILE A 139 -18.15 -1.64 8.99
C ILE A 139 -17.90 -0.22 8.48
N LEU A 140 -16.68 0.06 8.03
CA LEU A 140 -16.35 1.28 7.31
C LEU A 140 -16.69 1.10 5.83
N SER A 141 -17.55 1.96 5.30
CA SER A 141 -17.82 2.05 3.86
C SER A 141 -17.21 3.32 3.31
N VAL A 142 -16.25 3.19 2.39
CA VAL A 142 -15.62 4.29 1.67
C VAL A 142 -16.16 4.31 0.25
N ARG A 143 -16.67 5.46 -0.18
CA ARG A 143 -17.26 5.64 -1.50
C ARG A 143 -16.55 6.77 -2.24
N ILE A 144 -16.06 6.46 -3.42
CA ILE A 144 -15.43 7.40 -4.34
C ILE A 144 -16.37 7.66 -5.51
N GLN A 145 -16.59 8.93 -5.82
CA GLN A 145 -17.55 9.37 -6.81
C GLN A 145 -16.92 10.42 -7.73
N ALA A 146 -17.25 10.37 -9.03
CA ALA A 146 -17.02 11.47 -9.97
C ALA A 146 -18.36 12.19 -10.21
N GLY A 147 -18.52 13.38 -9.64
CA GLY A 147 -19.81 14.08 -9.62
C GLY A 147 -20.88 13.25 -8.88
N ARG A 148 -21.90 12.76 -9.61
CA ARG A 148 -22.97 11.93 -9.03
C ARG A 148 -22.76 10.43 -9.23
N ARG A 149 -21.77 10.03 -10.03
CA ARG A 149 -21.50 8.62 -10.36
C ARG A 149 -20.55 8.03 -9.34
N THR A 150 -20.94 6.90 -8.74
CA THR A 150 -20.03 6.10 -7.93
C THR A 150 -19.05 5.37 -8.83
N LEU A 151 -17.76 5.53 -8.54
CA LEU A 151 -16.66 4.87 -9.24
C LEU A 151 -16.27 3.59 -8.51
N VAL A 152 -16.11 3.70 -7.19
CA VAL A 152 -15.71 2.61 -6.30
C VAL A 152 -16.44 2.75 -4.97
N GLU A 153 -16.87 1.63 -4.41
CA GLU A 153 -17.35 1.53 -3.04
C GLU A 153 -16.65 0.34 -2.37
N GLN A 154 -15.93 0.61 -1.30
CA GLN A 154 -15.21 -0.38 -0.51
C GLN A 154 -15.85 -0.50 0.87
N ARG A 155 -15.94 -1.73 1.35
CA ARG A 155 -16.42 -2.06 2.70
C ARG A 155 -15.29 -2.74 3.44
N TYR A 156 -15.00 -2.25 4.63
CA TYR A 156 -13.96 -2.77 5.52
C TYR A 156 -14.62 -3.17 6.84
N GLU A 157 -14.50 -4.43 7.21
CA GLU A 157 -14.84 -4.89 8.56
C GLU A 157 -13.76 -4.38 9.51
N LEU A 158 -14.14 -3.55 10.48
CA LEU A 158 -13.16 -2.89 11.33
C LEU A 158 -12.61 -3.84 12.38
N ASN A 159 -13.37 -4.84 12.85
CA ASN A 159 -12.89 -5.88 13.77
C ASN A 159 -12.13 -5.31 15.00
N GLY A 160 -12.56 -4.14 15.49
CA GLY A 160 -11.92 -3.43 16.60
C GLY A 160 -10.77 -2.49 16.21
N ALA A 161 -10.49 -2.29 14.91
CA ALA A 161 -9.54 -1.30 14.42
C ALA A 161 -9.88 0.09 14.94
N GLN A 162 -8.85 0.79 15.40
CA GLN A 162 -8.98 2.14 15.95
C GLN A 162 -8.54 3.19 14.94
N VAL A 163 -9.11 4.39 15.07
CA VAL A 163 -8.72 5.53 14.26
C VAL A 163 -7.30 6.00 14.59
N PRO A 164 -6.54 6.53 13.61
CA PRO A 164 -6.93 6.73 12.21
C PRO A 164 -6.91 5.42 11.39
N ILE A 165 -7.98 5.16 10.62
CA ILE A 165 -8.12 3.96 9.77
C ILE A 165 -7.69 4.32 8.34
N PRO A 166 -6.58 3.76 7.81
CA PRO A 166 -6.16 4.02 6.45
C PRO A 166 -7.08 3.34 5.44
N PHE A 167 -7.21 3.93 4.24
CA PHE A 167 -7.87 3.30 3.10
C PHE A 167 -7.10 3.58 1.81
N SER A 168 -7.25 2.67 0.85
CA SER A 168 -6.71 2.81 -0.51
C SER A 168 -7.70 2.23 -1.52
N ALA A 169 -7.91 2.95 -2.62
CA ALA A 169 -8.81 2.53 -3.68
C ALA A 169 -8.23 2.86 -5.04
N THR A 170 -8.21 1.89 -5.94
CA THR A 170 -7.81 2.06 -7.33
C THR A 170 -9.02 2.40 -8.18
N VAL A 171 -8.93 3.48 -8.95
CA VAL A 171 -10.02 3.98 -9.80
C VAL A 171 -9.52 4.07 -11.24
N ASP A 172 -10.34 3.70 -12.21
CA ASP A 172 -10.04 3.91 -13.62
C ASP A 172 -10.26 5.39 -14.01
N ARG A 173 -9.21 6.06 -14.53
CA ARG A 173 -9.28 7.47 -14.95
C ARG A 173 -10.12 7.65 -16.19
N ASP A 174 -10.37 6.62 -16.99
CA ASP A 174 -11.33 6.71 -18.09
C ASP A 174 -12.77 6.84 -17.57
N LEU A 175 -13.05 6.33 -16.36
CA LEU A 175 -14.31 6.54 -15.65
C LEU A 175 -14.37 7.90 -14.95
N ILE A 176 -13.21 8.50 -14.64
CA ILE A 176 -13.10 9.87 -14.11
C ILE A 176 -13.25 10.84 -15.29
N GLY A 177 -14.50 11.24 -15.55
CA GLY A 177 -14.78 12.19 -16.62
C GLY A 177 -13.88 13.44 -16.55
N LYS A 178 -13.39 13.92 -17.70
CA LYS A 178 -12.36 14.99 -17.83
C LYS A 178 -12.66 16.31 -17.09
N LYS A 179 -13.91 16.52 -16.65
CA LYS A 179 -14.37 17.72 -15.92
C LYS A 179 -15.10 17.38 -14.61
N ALA A 180 -15.20 16.10 -14.24
CA ALA A 180 -15.92 15.69 -13.04
C ALA A 180 -15.01 15.82 -11.82
N MET A 181 -15.52 16.42 -10.74
CA MET A 181 -14.82 16.44 -9.47
C MET A 181 -14.90 15.06 -8.83
N THR A 182 -13.74 14.46 -8.54
CA THR A 182 -13.68 13.20 -7.81
C THR A 182 -13.64 13.46 -6.32
N THR A 183 -14.62 12.92 -5.61
CA THR A 183 -14.79 13.09 -4.17
C THR A 183 -14.86 11.76 -3.46
N VAL A 184 -14.30 11.70 -2.27
CA VAL A 184 -14.41 10.58 -1.34
C VAL A 184 -15.38 10.95 -0.24
N SER A 185 -16.21 9.98 0.15
CA SER A 185 -17.05 10.03 1.34
C SER A 185 -16.86 8.74 2.11
N ALA A 186 -16.97 8.81 3.42
CA ALA A 186 -16.84 7.64 4.28
C ALA A 186 -17.95 7.63 5.32
N ARG A 187 -18.34 6.43 5.73
CA ARG A 187 -19.30 6.21 6.80
C ARG A 187 -18.93 4.95 7.57
N ILE A 188 -19.26 4.92 8.85
CA ILE A 188 -19.14 3.72 9.68
C ILE A 188 -20.55 3.30 10.07
N GLU A 189 -20.89 2.06 9.79
CA GLU A 189 -22.20 1.46 10.03
C GLU A 189 -22.06 0.30 11.03
N VAL A 190 -23.06 0.09 11.88
CA VAL A 190 -23.16 -1.03 12.83
C VAL A 190 -24.55 -1.62 12.68
N GLY A 191 -24.66 -2.92 12.40
CA GLY A 191 -25.94 -3.57 12.12
C GLY A 191 -26.77 -2.90 11.00
N GLY A 192 -26.10 -2.28 10.01
CA GLY A 192 -26.74 -1.55 8.91
C GLY A 192 -27.22 -0.13 9.26
N GLN A 193 -26.97 0.36 10.49
CA GLN A 193 -27.26 1.73 10.88
C GLN A 193 -26.00 2.60 10.85
N PRO A 194 -26.00 3.76 10.19
CA PRO A 194 -24.86 4.66 10.19
C PRO A 194 -24.64 5.23 11.60
N LEU A 195 -23.45 5.01 12.15
CA LEU A 195 -23.00 5.55 13.42
C LEU A 195 -22.21 6.85 13.21
N PHE A 196 -21.32 6.86 12.21
CA PHE A 196 -20.52 8.01 11.81
C PHE A 196 -20.58 8.23 10.31
N VAL A 197 -20.57 9.48 9.86
CA VAL A 197 -20.63 9.86 8.44
C VAL A 197 -19.74 11.06 8.16
N SER A 198 -19.16 11.10 6.96
CA SER A 198 -18.48 12.30 6.47
C SER A 198 -19.52 13.40 6.21
N PRO A 199 -19.42 14.58 6.84
CA PRO A 199 -20.44 15.63 6.70
C PRO A 199 -20.44 16.24 5.29
N LYS A 200 -19.30 16.21 4.60
CA LYS A 200 -19.14 16.70 3.22
C LYS A 200 -18.24 15.73 2.44
N PRO A 201 -18.44 15.58 1.11
CA PRO A 201 -17.49 14.88 0.26
C PRO A 201 -16.15 15.63 0.22
N VAL A 202 -15.05 14.91 0.37
CA VAL A 202 -13.68 15.46 0.34
C VAL A 202 -13.09 15.24 -1.06
N PRO A 203 -12.52 16.26 -1.72
CA PRO A 203 -11.91 16.07 -3.03
C PRO A 203 -10.71 15.11 -2.95
N ALA A 204 -10.70 14.09 -3.81
CA ALA A 204 -9.62 13.09 -3.89
C ALA A 204 -8.60 13.40 -4.98
N LEU A 205 -8.99 14.23 -5.95
CA LEU A 205 -8.16 14.63 -7.07
C LEU A 205 -8.09 16.15 -7.14
N GLN A 206 -6.88 16.66 -7.33
CA GLN A 206 -6.63 18.06 -7.67
C GLN A 206 -5.88 18.09 -9.00
N ASN A 207 -6.44 18.79 -10.00
CA ASN A 207 -5.88 18.85 -11.37
C ASN A 207 -5.58 17.46 -11.97
N GLY A 208 -6.44 16.48 -11.69
CA GLY A 208 -6.29 15.11 -12.18
C GLY A 208 -5.20 14.28 -11.49
N ARG A 209 -4.63 14.76 -10.38
CA ARG A 209 -3.65 14.05 -9.54
C ARG A 209 -4.25 13.69 -8.17
N PRO A 210 -3.96 12.51 -7.62
CA PRO A 210 -4.32 12.16 -6.24
C PRO A 210 -3.76 13.17 -5.25
N VAL A 211 -4.59 13.56 -4.30
CA VAL A 211 -4.16 14.29 -3.11
C VAL A 211 -4.44 13.44 -1.88
N PRO A 212 -3.61 13.52 -0.82
CA PRO A 212 -3.89 12.85 0.44
C PRO A 212 -5.27 13.24 0.97
N VAL A 213 -6.09 12.26 1.31
CA VAL A 213 -7.47 12.48 1.76
C VAL A 213 -7.59 12.20 3.25
N ASP A 214 -7.73 13.25 4.04
CA ASP A 214 -8.07 13.14 5.46
C ASP A 214 -9.57 13.33 5.66
N ILE A 215 -10.26 12.27 6.04
CA ILE A 215 -11.72 12.30 6.28
C ILE A 215 -11.98 12.30 7.77
N ILE A 216 -12.56 13.40 8.26
CA ILE A 216 -13.06 13.50 9.64
C ILE A 216 -14.56 13.19 9.63
N LEU A 217 -14.94 12.09 10.27
CA LEU A 217 -16.32 11.71 10.43
C LEU A 217 -16.96 12.40 11.64
N THR A 218 -18.24 12.71 11.47
CA THR A 218 -19.11 13.23 12.53
C THR A 218 -20.19 12.19 12.86
N PRO A 219 -20.74 12.19 14.09
CA PRO A 219 -21.86 11.32 14.43
C PRO A 219 -23.00 11.46 13.42
N ALA A 220 -23.56 10.33 12.98
CA ALA A 220 -24.67 10.35 12.05
C ALA A 220 -25.90 11.01 12.69
N PRO A 221 -26.65 11.86 11.96
CA PRO A 221 -27.90 12.38 12.47
C PRO A 221 -28.86 11.22 12.71
N ARG A 222 -29.37 11.11 13.93
CA ARG A 222 -30.38 10.10 14.27
C ARG A 222 -31.63 10.38 13.43
N LYS A 223 -32.06 9.40 12.62
CA LYS A 223 -33.40 9.46 12.02
C LYS A 223 -34.42 9.26 13.14
N HIS A 224 -34.98 10.35 13.65
CA HIS A 224 -36.22 10.28 14.41
C HIS A 224 -37.31 9.87 13.41
N ARG A 225 -37.79 8.63 13.52
CA ARG A 225 -38.99 8.16 12.85
C ARG A 225 -40.13 8.14 13.85
#